data_AF-A0A536FLU3-F1
#
_entry.id   AF-A0A536FLU3-F1
#
_cell.length_a   1.000
_cell.length_b   1.000
_cell.length_c   1.000
_cell.angle_alpha   90.00
_cell.angle_beta   90.00
_cell.angle_gamma   90.00
#
_symmetry.space_group_name_H-M   'P 1'
#
loop_
_entity.id
_entity.type
_entity.pdbx_description
1 polymer ?
#
loop_
_entity_poly.entity_id
_entity_poly.type
_entity_poly.pdbx_seq_one_letter_code
_entity_poly.pdbx_strand_id
1 'polypeptide(L)' 'MSNGSDAFGVLAQLWRWAGEDPAALESTRLTGGDPVLPSNFKIATAATASIAAAGLAAAELWRLRGGRRQRVAVDARAAA' A
#
# COMPACT_ATOMS: atom_id res chain seq x y z
N MET A 1 15.39 -9.42 -6.21
CA MET A 1 14.74 -8.11 -6.47
C MET A 1 13.36 -8.19 -5.85
N SER A 2 13.10 -7.39 -4.82
CA SER A 2 12.13 -7.67 -3.75
C SER A 2 10.69 -7.44 -4.20
N ASN A 3 9.80 -8.44 -4.16
CA ASN A 3 8.39 -8.30 -4.54
C ASN A 3 7.63 -7.13 -3.89
N GLY A 4 8.09 -6.66 -2.73
CA GLY A 4 7.54 -5.46 -2.09
C GLY A 4 7.69 -4.18 -2.93
N SER A 5 8.65 -4.13 -3.87
CA SER A 5 8.83 -2.99 -4.79
C SER A 5 7.67 -2.83 -5.76
N ASP A 6 7.05 -3.94 -6.17
CA ASP A 6 5.98 -3.92 -7.17
C ASP A 6 4.69 -3.37 -6.56
N ALA A 7 4.32 -3.87 -5.37
CA ALA A 7 3.16 -3.37 -4.64
C ALA A 7 3.33 -1.89 -4.25
N PHE A 8 4.54 -1.50 -3.84
CA PHE A 8 4.83 -0.10 -3.53
C PHE A 8 4.75 0.78 -4.78
N GLY A 9 5.24 0.31 -5.92
CA GLY A 9 5.13 1.01 -7.20
C GLY A 9 3.69 1.27 -7.62
N VAL A 10 2.82 0.25 -7.49
CA VAL A 10 1.38 0.37 -7.76
C VAL A 10 0.71 1.32 -6.78
N LEU A 11 0.99 1.19 -5.47
CA LEU A 11 0.49 2.11 -4.45
C LEU A 11 0.88 3.55 -4.77
N ALA A 12 2.15 3.81 -5.07
CA ALA A 12 2.64 5.15 -5.41
C ALA A 12 1.95 5.71 -6.66
N GLN A 13 1.60 4.86 -7.63
CA GLN A 13 0.85 5.27 -8.82
C GLN A 13 -0.60 5.61 -8.50
N LEU A 14 -1.29 4.78 -7.71
CA LEU A 14 -2.65 5.08 -7.22
C LEU A 14 -2.69 6.40 -6.45
N TRP A 15 -1.71 6.61 -5.58
CA TRP A 15 -1.60 7.82 -4.76
C TRP A 15 -1.40 9.08 -5.61
N ARG A 16 -0.53 9.00 -6.64
CA ARG A 16 -0.35 10.09 -7.60
C ARG A 16 -1.62 10.38 -8.40
N TRP A 17 -2.35 9.34 -8.84
CA TRP A 17 -3.60 9.53 -9.56
C TRP A 17 -4.70 10.16 -8.69
N ALA A 18 -4.69 9.90 -7.39
CA ALA A 18 -5.57 10.57 -6.44
C ALA A 18 -5.22 12.04 -6.19
N GLY A 19 -4.05 12.52 -6.65
CA GLY A 19 -3.60 13.90 -6.42
C GLY A 19 -3.11 14.17 -4.98
N GLU A 20 -2.79 13.10 -4.24
CA GLU A 20 -2.38 13.18 -2.83
C GLU A 20 -0.89 13.50 -2.67
N ASP A 21 -0.51 13.99 -1.49
CA ASP A 21 0.88 14.33 -1.15
C ASP A 21 1.77 13.06 -1.14
N PRO A 22 2.82 12.98 -2.00
CA PRO A 22 3.74 11.86 -2.01
C PRO A 22 4.43 11.59 -0.68
N ALA A 23 4.61 12.60 0.19
CA ALA A 23 5.24 12.42 1.50
C ALA A 23 4.44 11.48 2.42
N ALA A 24 3.13 11.31 2.18
CA ALA A 24 2.32 10.34 2.92
C ALA A 24 2.79 8.89 2.69
N LEU A 25 3.38 8.58 1.53
CA LEU A 25 3.86 7.23 1.21
C LEU A 25 4.97 6.76 2.15
N GLU A 26 5.73 7.68 2.76
CA GLU A 26 6.76 7.37 3.77
C GLU A 26 6.16 6.70 5.03
N SER A 27 4.85 6.86 5.25
CA SER A 27 4.13 6.23 6.35
C SER A 27 3.68 4.80 6.03
N THR A 28 4.05 4.25 4.88
CA THR A 28 3.65 2.89 4.47
C THR A 28 4.79 1.90 4.56
N ARG A 29 4.47 0.67 4.95
CA ARG A 29 5.40 -0.47 4.95
C ARG A 29 4.72 -1.68 4.36
N LEU A 30 5.19 -2.13 3.20
CA LEU A 30 4.66 -3.31 2.52
C LEU A 30 5.66 -4.46 2.62
N THR A 31 5.20 -5.63 3.04
CA THR A 31 6.03 -6.84 3.17
C THR A 31 5.48 -7.98 2.34
N GLY A 32 6.36 -8.89 1.90
CA GLY A 32 5.99 -10.01 1.03
C GLY A 32 5.73 -9.62 -0.42
N GLY A 33 5.07 -10.51 -1.16
CA GLY A 33 4.53 -10.27 -2.50
C GLY A 33 4.46 -11.56 -3.33
N ASP A 34 4.21 -11.44 -4.63
CA ASP A 34 3.86 -12.58 -5.50
C ASP A 34 5.00 -13.56 -5.82
N PRO A 35 4.73 -14.86 -5.94
CA PRO A 35 3.40 -15.48 -5.97
C PRO A 35 2.91 -15.92 -4.59
N VAL A 36 1.61 -15.75 -4.33
CA VAL A 36 0.92 -16.38 -3.18
C VAL A 36 0.11 -17.61 -3.60
N LEU A 37 -0.25 -17.70 -4.88
CA LEU A 37 -0.92 -18.84 -5.52
C LEU A 37 -0.13 -19.25 -6.78
N PRO A 38 -0.25 -20.50 -7.27
CA PRO A 38 0.33 -20.92 -8.54
C PRO A 38 -0.45 -20.30 -9.71
N SER A 39 -0.23 -19.01 -9.91
CA SER A 39 -0.93 -18.15 -10.86
C SER A 39 0.05 -17.23 -11.56
N ASN A 40 -0.27 -16.86 -12.80
CA ASN A 40 0.47 -15.84 -13.55
C ASN A 40 0.04 -14.41 -13.18
N PHE A 41 -1.02 -14.25 -12.39
CA PHE A 41 -1.51 -12.95 -11.94
C PHE A 41 -0.81 -12.50 -10.66
N LYS A 42 -0.45 -11.21 -10.60
CA LYS A 42 0.13 -10.57 -9.42
C LYS A 42 -0.92 -10.21 -8.37
N ILE A 43 -1.60 -11.23 -7.83
CA ILE A 43 -2.71 -11.09 -6.88
C ILE A 43 -2.26 -10.38 -5.62
N ALA A 44 -1.11 -10.77 -5.07
CA ALA A 44 -0.59 -10.20 -3.83
C ALA A 44 -0.23 -8.72 -4.02
N THR A 45 0.35 -8.36 -5.17
CA THR A 45 0.62 -6.97 -5.55
C THR A 45 -0.68 -6.15 -5.60
N ALA A 46 -1.70 -6.65 -6.31
CA ALA A 46 -2.97 -5.94 -6.47
C ALA A 46 -3.69 -5.75 -5.13
N ALA A 47 -3.77 -6.80 -4.31
CA ALA A 47 -4.41 -6.77 -3.01
C ALA A 47 -3.64 -5.85 -2.03
N THR A 48 -2.33 -6.02 -1.94
CA THR A 48 -1.48 -5.22 -1.04
C THR A 48 -1.54 -3.74 -1.36
N ALA A 49 -1.42 -3.36 -2.64
CA ALA A 49 -1.48 -1.95 -3.04
C ALA A 49 -2.85 -1.33 -2.75
N SER A 50 -3.95 -2.07 -3.01
CA SER A 50 -5.31 -1.58 -2.77
C SER A 50 -5.60 -1.39 -1.28
N ILE A 51 -5.24 -2.37 -0.45
CA ILE A 51 -5.41 -2.31 1.01
C ILE A 51 -4.54 -1.19 1.60
N ALA A 52 -3.29 -1.07 1.14
CA ALA A 52 -2.39 -0.02 1.61
C ALA A 52 -2.89 1.38 1.23
N ALA A 53 -3.44 1.56 0.02
CA ALA A 53 -4.01 2.83 -0.40
C ALA A 53 -5.21 3.23 0.47
N ALA A 54 -6.13 2.29 0.73
CA ALA A 54 -7.28 2.53 1.60
C ALA A 54 -6.83 2.85 3.05
N GLY A 55 -5.88 2.10 3.58
CA GLY A 55 -5.33 2.33 4.91
C GLY A 55 -4.61 3.68 5.03
N LEU A 56 -3.83 4.06 4.01
CA LEU A 56 -3.12 5.34 4.00
C LEU A 56 -4.09 6.52 3.87
N ALA A 57 -5.11 6.41 3.03
CA ALA A 57 -6.17 7.41 2.93
C ALA A 57 -6.90 7.59 4.27
N ALA A 58 -7.25 6.49 4.96
CA ALA A 58 -7.84 6.55 6.29
C ALA A 58 -6.93 7.24 7.31
N ALA A 59 -5.62 6.96 7.28
CA ALA A 59 -4.63 7.59 8.15
C ALA A 59 -4.46 9.09 7.88
N GLU A 60 -4.51 9.52 6.61
CA GLU A 60 -4.45 10.94 6.26
C GLU A 60 -5.73 11.68 6.63
N LEU A 61 -6.91 11.08 6.45
CA LEU A 61 -8.18 11.63 6.96
C LEU A 61 -8.16 11.79 8.49
N TRP A 62 -7.61 10.81 9.21
CA TRP A 62 -7.41 10.91 10.65
C TRP A 62 -6.49 12.08 11.01
N ARG A 63 -5.36 12.24 10.30
CA ARG A 63 -4.43 13.35 10.50
C ARG A 63 -5.09 14.71 10.25
N LEU A 64 -5.87 14.82 9.17
CA LEU A 64 -6.60 16.05 8.83
C LEU A 64 -7.65 16.42 9.89
N ARG A 65 -8.22 15.43 10.59
CA ARG A 65 -9.14 15.65 11.72
C ARG A 65 -8.44 16.10 13.02
N GLY A 66 -7.12 16.29 12.99
CA GLY A 66 -6.31 16.65 14.16
C GLY A 66 -5.65 15.44 14.84
N GLY A 67 -5.75 14.26 14.23
CA GLY A 67 -5.02 13.08 14.63
C GLY A 67 -3.51 13.19 14.38
N ARG A 68 -2.73 12.35 15.08
CA ARG A 68 -1.30 12.19 14.78
C ARG A 68 -1.11 11.33 13.53
N ARG A 69 -0.01 11.55 12.80
CA ARG A 69 0.39 10.67 11.68
C ARG A 69 0.62 9.24 12.18
N GLN A 70 0.12 8.28 11.41
CA GLN A 70 0.17 6.84 11.71
C GLN A 70 0.88 6.10 10.59
N ARG A 71 1.54 4.99 10.94
CA ARG A 71 2.12 4.09 9.95
C ARG A 71 1.11 3.02 9.56
N VAL A 72 1.04 2.72 8.27
CA VAL A 72 0.22 1.66 7.68
C VAL A 72 1.14 0.53 7.22
N ALA A 73 0.97 -0.65 7.79
CA ALA A 73 1.73 -1.84 7.40
C ALA A 73 0.79 -2.88 6.80
N VAL A 74 1.15 -3.40 5.64
CA VAL A 74 0.39 -4.46 4.96
C VAL A 74 1.33 -5.61 4.62
N ASP A 75 0.96 -6.80 5.05
CA ASP A 75 1.63 -8.04 4.67
C ASP A 75 0.91 -8.69 3.50
N ALA A 76 1.64 -8.96 2.43
CA ALA A 76 1.07 -9.45 1.19
C ALA A 76 0.51 -10.87 1.28
N ARG A 77 0.95 -11.68 2.24
CA ARG A 77 0.38 -13.01 2.48
C ARG A 77 -0.95 -12.92 3.24
N ALA A 78 -1.10 -11.95 4.12
CA ALA A 78 -2.37 -11.68 4.80
C ALA A 78 -3.38 -10.96 3.87
N ALA A 79 -2.90 -10.27 2.85
CA ALA A 79 -3.72 -9.55 1.88
C ALA A 79 -4.30 -10.43 0.75
N ALA A 80 -3.68 -11.58 0.47
CA ALA A 80 -3.95 -12.41 -0.70
C ALA A 80 -4.69 -13.71 -0.40
#